data_AF-A0A1H4LIJ6-F1
#
_entry.id   AF-A0A1H4LIJ6-F1
#
_cell.length_a   1.000
_cell.length_b   1.000
_cell.length_c   1.000
_cell.angle_alpha   90.00
_cell.angle_beta   90.00
_cell.angle_gamma   90.00
#
_symmetry.space_group_name_H-M   'P 1'
#
loop_
_entity.id
_entity.type
_entity.pdbx_description
1 polymer ?
#
loop_
_entity_poly.entity_id
_entity_poly.type
_entity_poly.pdbx_seq_one_letter_code
_entity_poly.pdbx_strand_id
1 'polypeptide(L)'
;MSFPYDDPFWTSAATFLSSHARPVDRVLAPELFWRIVPVVSTYGTTFAPQPPVYDWMVLHKGELELVERQFLTRIAQEAVPVFANEVFVIFADVPDRNLASVRESEHVRAFEEIVKALPPAQAPPVSSAPLVIRNFSAMNSAELREAMNAFWRIGGYEYVTLRDKVYYGEVDTYVDEFIEDARDLEVLDLCCGDGRVIPKLQNARRVIGIDLSDEAVRLANERNSSPNHSFQAMDAEALTFADASFDLVLFVDAIEHVLDAEKVFQEIGRVIRPGGRLFVTVANRASLNQVMTRKMGFPEFKTNYQHIREFDMAETRRLFADAGFSIEREGGLFLFPYWGVPGVDQQVRHIIDHDAEVVELHRLLGRAVGAEHAYCSVVLGRKI
;
A
#
# COMPACT_ATOMS: atom_id res chain seq x y z
N MET A 1 14.12 -14.10 -9.48
CA MET A 1 14.51 -14.61 -8.16
C MET A 1 13.49 -14.03 -7.19
N SER A 2 12.44 -14.80 -6.88
CA SER A 2 11.16 -14.27 -6.37
C SER A 2 10.31 -15.31 -5.62
N PHE A 3 10.27 -15.15 -4.31
CA PHE A 3 9.15 -15.21 -3.37
C PHE A 3 9.64 -15.89 -2.09
N PRO A 4 9.50 -15.22 -0.94
CA PRO A 4 10.65 -14.72 -0.17
C PRO A 4 12.00 -15.39 -0.53
N TYR A 5 12.55 -14.88 -1.63
CA TYR A 5 13.98 -14.88 -1.94
C TYR A 5 14.63 -16.22 -2.32
N ASP A 6 13.91 -17.02 -3.12
CA ASP A 6 14.32 -18.34 -3.64
C ASP A 6 14.38 -19.45 -2.58
N ASP A 7 13.69 -19.25 -1.45
CA ASP A 7 13.46 -20.32 -0.50
C ASP A 7 12.52 -21.38 -1.11
N PRO A 8 12.96 -22.65 -1.20
CA PRO A 8 12.18 -23.71 -1.85
C PRO A 8 10.90 -24.05 -1.06
N PHE A 9 10.88 -23.80 0.25
CA PHE A 9 9.74 -24.11 1.10
C PHE A 9 8.63 -23.06 0.96
N TRP A 10 8.99 -21.78 0.90
CA TRP A 10 8.05 -20.72 0.59
C TRP A 10 7.51 -20.81 -0.83
N THR A 11 8.39 -21.08 -1.80
CA THR A 11 8.00 -21.21 -3.21
C THR A 11 7.03 -22.38 -3.41
N SER A 12 7.29 -23.53 -2.79
CA SER A 12 6.39 -24.69 -2.88
C SER A 12 5.05 -24.45 -2.19
N ALA A 13 5.03 -23.78 -1.04
CA ALA A 13 3.79 -23.40 -0.36
C ALA A 13 2.96 -22.40 -1.18
N ALA A 14 3.59 -21.38 -1.76
CA ALA A 14 2.93 -20.40 -2.63
C ALA A 14 2.40 -21.03 -3.93
N THR A 15 3.18 -21.91 -4.55
CA THR A 15 2.77 -22.66 -5.76
C THR A 15 1.57 -23.56 -5.46
N PHE A 16 1.61 -24.25 -4.32
CA PHE A 16 0.48 -25.06 -3.87
C PHE A 16 -0.77 -24.19 -3.67
N LEU A 17 -0.68 -23.11 -2.91
CA LEU A 17 -1.83 -22.27 -2.62
C LEU A 17 -2.42 -21.62 -3.89
N SER A 18 -1.59 -21.04 -4.75
CA SER A 18 -2.04 -20.42 -6.01
C SER A 18 -2.71 -21.40 -6.97
N SER A 19 -2.33 -22.69 -6.95
CA SER A 19 -2.91 -23.71 -7.80
C SER A 19 -4.28 -24.21 -7.32
N HIS A 20 -4.64 -23.96 -6.05
CA HIS A 20 -5.83 -24.55 -5.43
C HIS A 20 -6.81 -23.52 -4.83
N ALA A 21 -6.33 -22.34 -4.44
CA ALA A 21 -7.16 -21.30 -3.87
C ALA A 21 -7.96 -20.58 -4.97
N ARG A 22 -9.23 -20.30 -4.69
CA ARG A 22 -10.10 -19.47 -5.51
C ARG A 22 -10.05 -18.04 -4.99
N PRO A 23 -10.33 -17.02 -5.82
CA PRO A 23 -10.29 -15.62 -5.40
C PRO A 23 -11.18 -15.27 -4.20
N VAL A 24 -12.27 -16.01 -4.00
CA VAL A 24 -13.25 -15.81 -2.91
C VAL A 24 -12.88 -16.52 -1.60
N ASP A 25 -11.85 -17.37 -1.63
CA ASP A 25 -11.46 -18.16 -0.47
C ASP A 25 -10.84 -17.26 0.61
N ARG A 26 -11.21 -17.49 1.87
CA ARG A 26 -10.61 -16.82 3.02
C ARG A 26 -9.33 -17.53 3.41
N VAL A 27 -8.21 -16.81 3.36
CA VAL A 27 -6.88 -17.36 3.63
C VAL A 27 -6.31 -16.73 4.89
N LEU A 28 -5.93 -17.55 5.87
CA LEU A 28 -5.05 -17.16 6.98
C LEU A 28 -3.61 -17.52 6.59
N ALA A 29 -2.70 -16.55 6.55
CA ALA A 29 -1.31 -16.78 6.12
C ALA A 29 -0.35 -15.71 6.67
N PRO A 30 0.98 -15.91 6.59
CA PRO A 30 1.93 -14.82 6.78
C PRO A 30 1.64 -13.69 5.79
N GLU A 31 1.93 -12.45 6.21
CA GLU A 31 1.62 -11.23 5.43
C GLU A 31 2.00 -11.36 3.96
N LEU A 32 3.21 -11.83 3.64
CA LEU A 32 3.74 -11.90 2.28
C LEU A 32 2.87 -12.66 1.28
N PHE A 33 1.95 -13.53 1.73
CA PHE A 33 1.01 -14.24 0.86
C PHE A 33 -0.02 -13.33 0.18
N TRP A 34 -0.15 -12.05 0.56
CA TRP A 34 -0.98 -11.08 -0.17
C TRP A 34 -0.54 -10.91 -1.63
N ARG A 35 0.73 -11.25 -1.96
CA ARG A 35 1.25 -11.24 -3.33
C ARG A 35 0.76 -12.43 -4.17
N ILE A 36 0.20 -13.46 -3.53
CA ILE A 36 -0.16 -14.73 -4.17
C ILE A 36 -1.68 -14.87 -4.28
N VAL A 37 -2.43 -14.44 -3.27
CA VAL A 37 -3.90 -14.53 -3.23
C VAL A 37 -4.55 -13.16 -3.03
N PRO A 38 -5.80 -12.95 -3.50
CA PRO A 38 -6.43 -11.63 -3.47
C PRO A 38 -6.69 -11.08 -2.08
N VAL A 39 -6.92 -11.94 -1.08
CA VAL A 39 -7.19 -11.53 0.30
C VAL A 39 -6.48 -12.48 1.26
N VAL A 40 -5.74 -11.92 2.22
CA VAL A 40 -5.08 -12.65 3.31
C VAL A 40 -5.45 -12.00 4.64
N SER A 41 -5.89 -12.82 5.59
CA SER A 41 -5.84 -12.46 7.00
C SER A 41 -4.47 -12.82 7.55
N THR A 42 -3.79 -11.86 8.17
CA THR A 42 -2.51 -12.10 8.85
C THR A 42 -2.71 -12.87 10.15
N TYR A 43 -1.63 -13.36 10.74
CA TYR A 43 -1.68 -13.94 12.08
C TYR A 43 -2.13 -12.90 13.12
N GLY A 44 -2.78 -13.41 14.16
CA GLY A 44 -3.26 -12.63 15.27
C GLY A 44 -3.31 -13.49 16.53
N THR A 45 -3.08 -12.84 17.66
CA THR A 45 -2.96 -13.47 18.97
C THR A 45 -4.26 -13.42 19.76
N THR A 46 -5.22 -12.62 19.31
CA THR A 46 -6.58 -12.54 19.83
C THR A 46 -7.55 -12.75 18.68
N PHE A 47 -8.23 -13.89 18.67
CA PHE A 47 -9.38 -14.09 17.79
C PHE A 47 -10.67 -13.75 18.54
N ALA A 48 -11.72 -13.38 17.79
CA ALA A 48 -13.06 -13.31 18.35
C ALA A 48 -13.46 -14.68 18.93
N PRO A 49 -14.38 -14.75 19.91
CA PRO A 49 -14.81 -16.01 20.55
C PRO A 49 -15.22 -17.10 19.55
N GLN A 50 -15.64 -16.69 18.35
CA GLN A 50 -15.75 -17.52 17.15
C GLN A 50 -14.82 -16.91 16.08
N PRO A 51 -13.61 -17.46 15.85
CA PRO A 51 -12.76 -16.99 14.76
C PRO A 51 -13.50 -17.16 13.42
N PRO A 52 -13.24 -16.28 12.44
CA PRO A 52 -13.78 -16.48 11.10
C PRO A 52 -13.31 -17.84 10.56
N VAL A 53 -14.21 -18.55 9.89
CA VAL A 53 -13.87 -19.78 9.17
C VAL A 53 -12.92 -19.43 8.04
N TYR A 54 -11.82 -20.15 7.91
CA TYR A 54 -10.83 -19.95 6.84
C TYR A 54 -10.84 -21.15 5.90
N ASP A 55 -11.01 -20.91 4.61
CA ASP A 55 -10.90 -21.96 3.59
C ASP A 55 -9.49 -22.56 3.55
N TRP A 56 -8.47 -21.72 3.82
CA TRP A 56 -7.05 -22.09 3.85
C TRP A 56 -6.36 -21.51 5.08
N MET A 57 -5.58 -22.33 5.76
CA MET A 57 -4.70 -21.89 6.86
C MET A 57 -3.26 -22.29 6.54
N VAL A 58 -2.47 -21.32 6.11
CA VAL A 58 -1.04 -21.47 5.81
C VAL A 58 -0.26 -21.11 7.06
N LEU A 59 0.28 -22.12 7.75
CA LEU A 59 0.95 -21.95 9.05
C LEU A 59 2.46 -22.12 8.91
N HIS A 60 3.22 -21.05 9.20
CA HIS A 60 4.68 -21.04 9.25
C HIS A 60 5.14 -21.51 10.63
N LYS A 61 5.87 -22.64 10.69
CA LYS A 61 6.29 -23.27 11.96
C LYS A 61 7.12 -22.35 12.88
N GLY A 62 7.91 -21.44 12.28
CA GLY A 62 8.70 -20.45 13.01
C GLY A 62 7.93 -19.20 13.48
N GLU A 63 6.65 -19.06 13.14
CA GLU A 63 5.83 -17.87 13.47
C GLU A 63 4.58 -18.26 14.29
N LEU A 64 4.49 -19.48 14.79
CA LEU A 64 3.28 -19.97 15.48
C LEU A 64 2.97 -19.23 16.77
N GLU A 65 3.96 -18.58 17.39
CA GLU A 65 3.75 -17.69 18.54
C GLU A 65 2.90 -16.45 18.22
N LEU A 66 2.77 -16.10 16.94
CA LEU A 66 1.91 -15.01 16.46
C LEU A 66 0.45 -15.44 16.31
N VAL A 67 0.13 -16.72 16.51
CA VAL A 67 -1.22 -17.27 16.38
C VAL A 67 -1.69 -17.76 17.74
N GLU A 68 -2.96 -17.49 18.08
CA GLU A 68 -3.55 -17.97 19.33
C GLU A 68 -3.42 -19.50 19.48
N ARG A 69 -2.84 -19.95 20.61
CA ARG A 69 -2.58 -21.37 20.86
C ARG A 69 -3.84 -22.25 20.83
N GLN A 70 -4.98 -21.77 21.36
CA GLN A 70 -6.22 -22.55 21.36
C GLN A 70 -6.71 -22.81 19.93
N PHE A 71 -6.58 -21.80 19.06
CA PHE A 71 -6.90 -21.92 17.65
C PHE A 71 -5.96 -22.92 16.95
N LEU A 72 -4.64 -22.84 17.18
CA LEU A 72 -3.67 -23.80 16.65
C LEU A 72 -3.97 -25.24 17.12
N THR A 73 -4.32 -25.41 18.39
CA THR A 73 -4.65 -26.73 18.95
C THR A 73 -5.88 -27.33 18.29
N ARG A 74 -6.90 -26.49 18.01
CA ARG A 74 -8.10 -26.90 17.28
C ARG A 74 -7.78 -27.31 15.84
N ILE A 75 -7.02 -26.49 15.11
CA ILE A 75 -6.58 -26.81 13.74
C ILE A 75 -5.81 -28.13 13.71
N ALA A 76 -4.88 -28.33 14.64
CA ALA A 76 -4.09 -29.54 14.72
C ALA A 76 -4.93 -30.81 14.96
N GLN A 77 -6.14 -30.69 15.54
CA GLN A 77 -7.02 -31.82 15.84
C GLN A 77 -8.09 -32.03 14.76
N GLU A 78 -8.67 -30.95 14.25
CA GLU A 78 -9.91 -30.98 13.48
C GLU A 78 -9.69 -30.75 11.98
N ALA A 79 -8.66 -29.98 11.60
CA ALA A 79 -8.45 -29.58 10.21
C ALA A 79 -7.61 -30.59 9.43
N VAL A 80 -7.83 -30.67 8.12
CA VAL A 80 -7.12 -31.60 7.23
C VAL A 80 -5.87 -30.92 6.67
N PRO A 81 -4.63 -31.35 7.01
CA PRO A 81 -3.45 -30.83 6.35
C PRO A 81 -3.38 -31.42 4.94
N VAL A 82 -3.20 -30.57 3.95
CA VAL A 82 -3.16 -30.95 2.53
C VAL A 82 -1.81 -30.68 1.89
N PHE A 83 -0.94 -29.95 2.59
CA PHE A 83 0.44 -29.72 2.20
C PHE A 83 1.30 -29.50 3.45
N ALA A 84 2.53 -30.00 3.44
CA ALA A 84 3.51 -29.75 4.49
C ALA A 84 4.93 -29.86 3.94
N ASN A 85 5.81 -28.97 4.39
CA ASN A 85 7.24 -28.99 4.11
C ASN A 85 8.02 -28.54 5.36
N GLU A 86 9.32 -28.29 5.24
CA GLU A 86 10.15 -27.91 6.38
C GLU A 86 9.71 -26.63 7.09
N VAL A 87 9.07 -25.70 6.38
CA VAL A 87 8.65 -24.41 6.96
C VAL A 87 7.16 -24.37 7.25
N PHE A 88 6.33 -24.91 6.35
CA PHE A 88 4.88 -24.73 6.34
C PHE A 88 4.09 -26.00 6.63
N VAL A 89 2.89 -25.82 7.17
CA VAL A 89 1.78 -26.74 7.05
C VAL A 89 0.57 -25.95 6.54
N ILE A 90 -0.08 -26.43 5.49
CA ILE A 90 -1.30 -25.83 4.94
C ILE A 90 -2.47 -26.76 5.23
N PHE A 91 -3.48 -26.21 5.90
CA PHE A 91 -4.73 -26.88 6.18
C PHE A 91 -5.83 -26.34 5.27
N ALA A 92 -6.75 -27.21 4.87
CA ALA A 92 -7.96 -26.85 4.15
C ALA A 92 -9.19 -27.20 5.00
N ASP A 93 -10.12 -26.25 5.14
CA ASP A 93 -11.38 -26.44 5.88
C ASP A 93 -12.57 -26.52 4.91
N VAL A 94 -12.46 -27.37 3.87
CA VAL A 94 -13.54 -27.54 2.89
C VAL A 94 -13.62 -29.00 2.38
N PRO A 95 -14.80 -29.67 2.48
CA PRO A 95 -14.98 -31.04 1.98
C PRO A 95 -14.87 -31.20 0.46
N ASP A 96 -15.12 -30.13 -0.32
CA ASP A 96 -15.26 -30.17 -1.78
C ASP A 96 -13.95 -30.09 -2.59
N ARG A 97 -12.76 -30.18 -1.97
CA ARG A 97 -11.49 -29.98 -2.69
C ARG A 97 -10.78 -31.23 -3.16
N ASN A 98 -11.26 -32.43 -2.81
CA ASN A 98 -10.68 -33.73 -3.21
C ASN A 98 -9.13 -33.78 -3.09
N LEU A 99 -8.59 -33.22 -2.01
CA LEU A 99 -7.15 -33.20 -1.72
C LEU A 99 -6.79 -34.34 -0.78
N ALA A 100 -5.69 -35.03 -1.09
CA ALA A 100 -5.16 -36.06 -0.22
C ALA A 100 -4.57 -35.44 1.06
N SER A 101 -4.92 -36.02 2.21
CA SER A 101 -4.36 -35.60 3.49
C SER A 101 -2.89 -36.00 3.59
N VAL A 102 -2.05 -35.09 4.11
CA VAL A 102 -0.64 -35.33 4.44
C VAL A 102 -0.42 -35.47 5.96
N ARG A 103 -1.47 -35.84 6.71
CA ARG A 103 -1.46 -35.95 8.18
C ARG A 103 -0.28 -36.78 8.71
N GLU A 104 0.06 -37.87 8.02
CA GLU A 104 1.13 -38.77 8.43
C GLU A 104 2.56 -38.29 8.12
N SER A 105 2.71 -37.10 7.52
CA SER A 105 4.03 -36.55 7.21
C SER A 105 4.79 -36.15 8.48
N GLU A 106 6.12 -36.28 8.44
CA GLU A 106 7.00 -35.86 9.53
C GLU A 106 6.89 -34.36 9.84
N HIS A 107 6.64 -33.54 8.82
CA HIS A 107 6.47 -32.10 8.96
C HIS A 107 5.20 -31.71 9.72
N VAL A 108 4.11 -32.47 9.56
CA VAL A 108 2.89 -32.28 10.36
C VAL A 108 3.14 -32.68 11.81
N ARG A 109 3.84 -33.79 12.05
CA ARG A 109 4.22 -34.19 13.42
C ARG A 109 5.10 -33.12 14.09
N ALA A 110 6.08 -32.57 13.37
CA ALA A 110 6.92 -31.48 13.86
C ALA A 110 6.10 -30.23 14.23
N PHE A 111 5.13 -29.84 13.38
CA PHE A 111 4.19 -28.76 13.69
C PHE A 111 3.42 -29.03 14.99
N GLU A 112 2.86 -30.23 15.16
CA GLU A 112 2.09 -30.60 16.36
C GLU A 112 2.94 -30.54 17.64
N GLU A 113 4.20 -30.99 17.57
CA GLU A 113 5.12 -30.89 18.71
C GLU A 113 5.43 -29.43 19.07
N ILE A 114 5.63 -28.55 18.08
CA ILE A 114 5.81 -27.10 18.34
C ILE A 114 4.55 -26.54 19.02
N VAL A 115 3.35 -26.82 18.49
CA VAL A 115 2.08 -26.33 19.07
C VAL A 115 1.88 -26.82 20.52
N LYS A 116 2.26 -28.07 20.83
CA LYS A 116 2.23 -28.60 22.20
C LYS A 116 3.21 -27.87 23.12
N ALA A 117 4.39 -27.54 22.62
CA ALA A 117 5.46 -26.87 23.36
C ALA A 117 5.22 -25.36 23.57
N LEU A 118 4.34 -24.72 22.79
CA LEU A 118 3.99 -23.31 22.97
C LEU A 118 3.48 -23.06 24.40
N PRO A 119 3.90 -21.97 25.07
CA PRO A 119 3.44 -21.65 26.40
C PRO A 119 1.91 -21.45 26.44
N PRO A 120 1.23 -21.81 27.54
CA PRO A 120 -0.17 -21.42 27.73
C PRO A 120 -0.26 -19.90 27.69
N ALA A 121 -1.22 -19.39 26.90
CA ALA A 121 -1.44 -17.99 26.53
C ALA A 121 -0.67 -17.00 27.42
N GLN A 122 0.54 -16.64 27.03
CA GLN A 122 1.13 -15.40 27.51
C GLN A 122 0.47 -14.29 26.71
N ALA A 123 0.08 -13.21 27.40
CA ALA A 123 -0.32 -12.00 26.68
C ALA A 123 0.84 -11.67 25.73
N PRO A 124 0.62 -11.66 24.41
CA PRO A 124 1.65 -11.18 23.50
C PRO A 124 2.01 -9.76 23.94
N PRO A 125 3.28 -9.32 23.75
CA PRO A 125 3.69 -7.97 24.10
C PRO A 125 2.79 -6.90 23.43
N VAL A 126 2.10 -7.26 22.34
CA VAL A 126 1.02 -6.50 21.73
C VAL A 126 -0.09 -7.47 21.31
N SER A 127 -1.31 -7.32 21.85
CA SER A 127 -2.50 -8.02 21.33
C SER A 127 -2.88 -7.40 19.99
N SER A 128 -2.74 -8.13 18.88
CA SER A 128 -3.22 -7.70 17.57
C SER A 128 -4.28 -8.65 17.04
N ALA A 129 -5.42 -8.08 16.62
CA ALA A 129 -6.37 -8.80 15.79
C ALA A 129 -5.73 -9.04 14.40
N PRO A 130 -6.05 -10.16 13.72
CA PRO A 130 -5.68 -10.37 12.32
C PRO A 130 -6.03 -9.16 11.46
N LEU A 131 -5.07 -8.68 10.66
CA LEU A 131 -5.31 -7.65 9.66
C LEU A 131 -5.73 -8.34 8.36
N VAL A 132 -6.77 -7.82 7.70
CA VAL A 132 -7.19 -8.29 6.38
C VAL A 132 -6.48 -7.46 5.32
N ILE A 133 -5.45 -8.04 4.73
CA ILE A 133 -4.70 -7.48 3.61
C ILE A 133 -5.39 -7.90 2.32
N ARG A 134 -5.62 -6.94 1.44
CA ARG A 134 -6.20 -7.18 0.13
C ARG A 134 -5.21 -6.79 -0.95
N ASN A 135 -5.18 -7.52 -2.05
CA ASN A 135 -4.39 -7.16 -3.23
C ASN A 135 -5.22 -6.20 -4.10
N PHE A 136 -4.91 -4.91 -4.02
CA PHE A 136 -5.69 -3.86 -4.69
C PHE A 136 -5.66 -3.99 -6.22
N SER A 137 -4.59 -4.55 -6.78
CA SER A 137 -4.47 -4.78 -8.23
C SER A 137 -5.49 -5.78 -8.80
N ALA A 138 -6.18 -6.55 -7.95
CA ALA A 138 -7.18 -7.53 -8.37
C ALA A 138 -8.62 -7.05 -8.20
N MET A 139 -8.83 -5.82 -7.71
CA MET A 139 -10.15 -5.28 -7.41
C MET A 139 -10.77 -4.56 -8.61
N ASN A 140 -12.09 -4.52 -8.65
CA ASN A 140 -12.82 -3.52 -9.44
C ASN A 140 -13.10 -2.25 -8.62
N SER A 141 -13.62 -1.19 -9.26
CA SER A 141 -13.84 0.12 -8.61
C SER A 141 -14.78 0.06 -7.40
N ALA A 142 -15.78 -0.82 -7.39
CA ALA A 142 -16.71 -0.96 -6.26
C ALA A 142 -16.04 -1.64 -5.06
N GLU A 143 -15.23 -2.67 -5.32
CA GLU A 143 -14.43 -3.35 -4.30
C GLU A 143 -13.35 -2.42 -3.72
N LEU A 144 -12.69 -1.64 -4.58
CA LEU A 144 -11.70 -0.65 -4.18
C LEU A 144 -12.33 0.43 -3.28
N ARG A 145 -13.50 0.95 -3.66
CA ARG A 145 -14.27 1.91 -2.85
C ARG A 145 -14.57 1.34 -1.46
N GLU A 146 -15.08 0.12 -1.38
CA GLU A 146 -15.42 -0.49 -0.08
C GLU A 146 -14.16 -0.76 0.75
N ALA A 147 -13.07 -1.20 0.13
CA ALA A 147 -11.79 -1.40 0.81
C ALA A 147 -11.25 -0.06 1.38
N MET A 148 -11.32 1.02 0.62
CA MET A 148 -10.91 2.34 1.08
C MET A 148 -11.85 2.90 2.15
N ASN A 149 -13.17 2.72 2.03
CA ASN A 149 -14.12 3.07 3.08
C ASN A 149 -13.82 2.34 4.40
N ALA A 150 -13.49 1.05 4.33
CA ALA A 150 -13.10 0.28 5.51
C ALA A 150 -11.78 0.78 6.12
N PHE A 151 -10.80 1.14 5.29
CA PHE A 151 -9.53 1.72 5.71
C PHE A 151 -9.69 3.08 6.42
N TRP A 152 -10.50 3.98 5.86
CA TRP A 152 -10.74 5.29 6.46
C TRP A 152 -11.60 5.24 7.73
N ARG A 153 -12.51 4.24 7.85
CA ARG A 153 -13.33 4.03 9.06
C ARG A 153 -12.51 3.74 10.31
N ILE A 154 -11.32 3.17 10.14
CA ILE A 154 -10.41 2.84 11.25
C ILE A 154 -9.32 3.90 11.46
N GLY A 155 -9.42 5.07 10.81
CA GLY A 155 -8.50 6.19 11.00
C GLY A 155 -7.69 6.56 9.76
N GLY A 156 -7.65 5.70 8.73
CA GLY A 156 -6.86 5.94 7.52
C GLY A 156 -5.36 5.87 7.78
N TYR A 157 -4.60 6.74 7.11
CA TYR A 157 -3.14 6.82 7.29
C TYR A 157 -2.76 7.53 8.58
N GLU A 158 -1.89 6.90 9.39
CA GLU A 158 -1.31 7.51 10.58
C GLU A 158 0.19 7.83 10.36
N TYR A 159 0.55 9.10 10.49
CA TYR A 159 1.91 9.61 10.26
C TYR A 159 2.63 9.88 11.59
N VAL A 160 2.95 8.81 12.31
CA VAL A 160 3.39 8.88 13.71
C VAL A 160 4.90 9.13 13.83
N THR A 161 5.70 8.59 12.91
CA THR A 161 7.16 8.59 13.01
C THR A 161 7.76 9.98 12.69
N LEU A 162 9.02 10.20 13.06
CA LEU A 162 9.71 11.45 12.68
C LEU A 162 9.89 11.48 11.16
N ARG A 163 10.24 10.33 10.57
CA ARG A 163 10.35 10.15 9.11
C ARG A 163 9.07 10.58 8.38
N ASP A 164 7.90 10.12 8.81
CA ASP A 164 6.63 10.48 8.14
C ASP A 164 6.41 12.00 8.18
N LYS A 165 6.62 12.62 9.35
CA LYS A 165 6.45 14.08 9.51
C LYS A 165 7.39 14.86 8.59
N VAL A 166 8.66 14.43 8.50
CA VAL A 166 9.64 15.08 7.61
C VAL A 166 9.34 14.81 6.14
N TYR A 167 8.88 13.60 5.79
CA TYR A 167 8.46 13.26 4.43
C TYR A 167 7.31 14.18 3.95
N TYR A 168 6.24 14.29 4.73
CA TYR A 168 5.11 15.16 4.36
C TYR A 168 5.45 16.64 4.45
N GLY A 169 6.34 17.05 5.37
CA GLY A 169 6.90 18.40 5.38
C GLY A 169 7.71 18.71 4.12
N GLU A 170 8.37 17.72 3.54
CA GLU A 170 9.10 17.87 2.28
C GLU A 170 8.15 17.92 1.06
N VAL A 171 7.09 17.10 1.05
CA VAL A 171 6.01 17.21 0.05
C VAL A 171 5.42 18.62 0.07
N ASP A 172 5.12 19.13 1.26
CA ASP A 172 4.61 20.48 1.48
C ASP A 172 5.59 21.54 0.97
N THR A 173 6.90 21.35 1.20
CA THR A 173 7.93 22.25 0.69
C THR A 173 7.96 22.24 -0.84
N TYR A 174 7.81 21.08 -1.48
CA TYR A 174 7.70 20.99 -2.95
C TYR A 174 6.44 21.66 -3.49
N VAL A 175 5.30 21.52 -2.81
CA VAL A 175 4.06 22.25 -3.14
C VAL A 175 4.33 23.75 -3.14
N ASP A 176 4.94 24.27 -2.06
CA ASP A 176 5.26 25.69 -1.93
C ASP A 176 6.27 26.15 -3.02
N GLU A 177 7.34 25.37 -3.28
CA GLU A 177 8.39 25.70 -4.26
C GLU A 177 7.93 25.61 -5.73
N PHE A 178 7.06 24.66 -6.08
CA PHE A 178 6.68 24.38 -7.47
C PHE A 178 5.42 25.14 -7.87
N ILE A 179 4.49 25.34 -6.94
CA ILE A 179 3.23 26.05 -7.23
C ILE A 179 3.43 27.57 -7.05
N GLU A 180 4.32 27.98 -6.14
CA GLU A 180 4.72 29.35 -5.82
C GLU A 180 3.59 30.20 -5.20
N ASP A 181 2.49 30.40 -5.93
CA ASP A 181 1.29 31.09 -5.44
C ASP A 181 0.03 30.42 -6.03
N ALA A 182 -0.89 30.03 -5.14
CA ALA A 182 -2.19 29.49 -5.50
C ALA A 182 -3.30 30.56 -5.50
N ARG A 183 -2.97 31.84 -5.24
CA ARG A 183 -3.95 32.92 -5.16
C ARG A 183 -4.79 33.00 -6.43
N ASP A 184 -6.10 33.18 -6.22
CA ASP A 184 -7.10 33.31 -7.26
C ASP A 184 -7.31 32.07 -8.16
N LEU A 185 -6.61 30.96 -7.90
CA LEU A 185 -6.74 29.73 -8.69
C LEU A 185 -7.97 28.89 -8.30
N GLU A 186 -8.56 28.25 -9.31
CA GLU A 186 -9.48 27.12 -9.17
C GLU A 186 -8.66 25.82 -9.08
N VAL A 187 -8.66 25.18 -7.90
CA VAL A 187 -7.81 24.02 -7.62
C VAL A 187 -8.65 22.76 -7.44
N LEU A 188 -8.22 21.66 -8.06
CA LEU A 188 -8.72 20.31 -7.80
C LEU A 188 -7.66 19.53 -7.01
N ASP A 189 -8.02 19.03 -5.84
CA ASP A 189 -7.24 18.07 -5.06
C ASP A 189 -7.77 16.66 -5.37
N LEU A 190 -7.07 15.96 -6.26
CA LEU A 190 -7.47 14.66 -6.79
C LEU A 190 -7.01 13.54 -5.86
N CYS A 191 -7.93 12.66 -5.46
CA CYS A 191 -7.70 11.62 -4.44
C CYS A 191 -7.27 12.24 -3.10
N CYS A 192 -8.04 13.21 -2.62
CA CYS A 192 -7.68 14.11 -1.52
C CYS A 192 -7.55 13.43 -0.16
N GLY A 193 -7.99 12.18 0.00
CA GLY A 193 -8.07 11.51 1.29
C GLY A 193 -8.85 12.34 2.30
N ASP A 194 -8.22 12.64 3.44
CA ASP A 194 -8.74 13.48 4.51
C ASP A 194 -8.44 14.99 4.36
N GLY A 195 -8.00 15.41 3.16
CA GLY A 195 -7.74 16.81 2.83
C GLY A 195 -6.44 17.38 3.40
N ARG A 196 -5.39 16.57 3.52
CA ARG A 196 -4.09 16.95 4.11
C ARG A 196 -3.43 18.19 3.48
N VAL A 197 -3.52 18.36 2.17
CA VAL A 197 -2.81 19.44 1.43
C VAL A 197 -3.49 20.81 1.54
N ILE A 198 -4.73 20.85 2.05
CA ILE A 198 -5.59 22.04 2.09
C ILE A 198 -5.00 23.24 2.84
N PRO A 199 -4.30 23.07 3.98
CA PRO A 199 -3.65 24.20 4.66
C PRO A 199 -2.68 24.99 3.76
N LYS A 200 -2.15 24.38 2.69
CA LYS A 200 -1.25 25.04 1.73
C LYS A 200 -1.97 25.84 0.65
N LEU A 201 -3.26 25.60 0.48
CA LEU A 201 -4.07 26.17 -0.60
C LEU A 201 -5.10 27.18 -0.09
N GLN A 202 -4.96 27.67 1.15
CA GLN A 202 -5.94 28.58 1.77
C GLN A 202 -6.08 29.92 1.04
N ASN A 203 -5.07 30.35 0.29
CA ASN A 203 -5.11 31.55 -0.56
C ASN A 203 -5.79 31.30 -1.91
N ALA A 204 -6.07 30.06 -2.28
CA ALA A 204 -6.77 29.75 -3.53
C ALA A 204 -8.18 30.34 -3.54
N ARG A 205 -8.68 30.65 -4.74
CA ARG A 205 -10.06 31.11 -4.89
C ARG A 205 -11.04 30.05 -4.43
N ARG A 206 -10.78 28.80 -4.83
CA ARG A 206 -11.58 27.64 -4.48
C ARG A 206 -10.74 26.37 -4.58
N VAL A 207 -10.97 25.46 -3.64
CA VAL A 207 -10.40 24.11 -3.69
C VAL A 207 -11.54 23.10 -3.67
N ILE A 208 -11.57 22.21 -4.65
CA ILE A 208 -12.47 21.07 -4.66
C ILE A 208 -11.62 19.82 -4.45
N GLY A 209 -11.86 19.09 -3.37
CA GLY A 209 -11.24 17.78 -3.16
C GLY A 209 -12.17 16.67 -3.63
N ILE A 210 -11.63 15.65 -4.28
CA ILE A 210 -12.38 14.42 -4.54
C ILE A 210 -11.64 13.18 -4.06
N ASP A 211 -12.38 12.19 -3.59
CA ASP A 211 -11.83 10.86 -3.29
C ASP A 211 -12.85 9.79 -3.67
N LEU A 212 -12.38 8.56 -3.96
CA LEU A 212 -13.27 7.44 -4.20
C LEU A 212 -14.03 7.04 -2.92
N SER A 213 -13.42 7.27 -1.74
CA SER A 213 -13.97 6.91 -0.44
C SER A 213 -14.91 7.97 0.12
N ASP A 214 -16.15 7.57 0.38
CA ASP A 214 -17.16 8.37 1.07
C ASP A 214 -16.70 8.74 2.50
N GLU A 215 -16.00 7.82 3.17
CA GLU A 215 -15.50 8.02 4.53
C GLU A 215 -14.32 9.00 4.58
N ALA A 216 -13.40 8.94 3.61
CA ALA A 216 -12.32 9.92 3.48
C ALA A 216 -12.89 11.33 3.30
N VAL A 217 -13.87 11.48 2.41
CA VAL A 217 -14.56 12.75 2.13
C VAL A 217 -15.29 13.27 3.36
N ARG A 218 -15.93 12.39 4.15
CA ARG A 218 -16.54 12.77 5.44
C ARG A 218 -15.49 13.38 6.37
N LEU A 219 -14.36 12.70 6.56
CA LEU A 219 -13.26 13.18 7.40
C LEU A 219 -12.64 14.48 6.87
N ALA A 220 -12.50 14.61 5.55
CA ALA A 220 -11.97 15.82 4.92
C ALA A 220 -12.86 17.04 5.19
N ASN A 221 -14.18 16.90 5.05
CA ASN A 221 -15.14 17.96 5.37
C ASN A 221 -15.14 18.31 6.87
N GLU A 222 -14.93 17.34 7.77
CA GLU A 222 -14.84 17.57 9.21
C GLU A 222 -13.57 18.34 9.60
N ARG A 223 -12.44 18.02 8.98
CA ARG A 223 -11.15 18.65 9.27
C ARG A 223 -10.98 20.02 8.62
N ASN A 224 -11.63 20.24 7.48
CA ASN A 224 -11.43 21.43 6.65
C ASN A 224 -12.71 22.25 6.54
N SER A 225 -12.96 23.10 7.53
CA SER A 225 -14.09 24.05 7.51
C SER A 225 -13.66 25.37 6.87
N SER A 226 -13.78 25.48 5.54
CA SER A 226 -13.61 26.74 4.80
C SER A 226 -14.77 26.93 3.82
N PRO A 227 -15.35 28.15 3.70
CA PRO A 227 -16.46 28.39 2.78
C PRO A 227 -16.09 28.18 1.31
N ASN A 228 -14.79 28.23 0.99
CA ASN A 228 -14.29 28.08 -0.37
C ASN A 228 -13.75 26.67 -0.66
N HIS A 229 -13.78 25.75 0.30
CA HIS A 229 -13.29 24.39 0.11
C HIS A 229 -14.44 23.40 0.25
N SER A 230 -14.54 22.45 -0.69
CA SER A 230 -15.57 21.39 -0.62
C SER A 230 -14.99 20.06 -1.03
N PHE A 231 -15.45 18.99 -0.39
CA PHE A 231 -14.99 17.63 -0.67
C PHE A 231 -16.18 16.76 -1.07
N GLN A 232 -16.02 15.95 -2.10
CA GLN A 232 -17.09 15.07 -2.58
C GLN A 232 -16.55 13.72 -3.06
N ALA A 233 -17.34 12.66 -2.87
CA ALA A 233 -16.98 11.34 -3.36
C ALA A 233 -17.11 11.28 -4.88
N MET A 234 -16.05 10.90 -5.58
CA MET A 234 -16.02 10.82 -7.05
C MET A 234 -14.92 9.87 -7.51
N ASP A 235 -15.16 9.21 -8.64
CA ASP A 235 -14.14 8.40 -9.31
C ASP A 235 -13.24 9.30 -10.15
N ALA A 236 -11.93 9.29 -9.88
CA ALA A 236 -10.93 10.06 -10.62
C ALA A 236 -10.86 9.66 -12.11
N GLU A 237 -11.29 8.45 -12.46
CA GLU A 237 -11.36 7.97 -13.83
C GLU A 237 -12.61 8.47 -14.59
N ALA A 238 -13.53 9.17 -13.94
CA ALA A 238 -14.78 9.65 -14.53
C ALA A 238 -15.25 10.94 -13.86
N LEU A 239 -14.51 12.04 -14.07
CA LEU A 239 -14.80 13.32 -13.46
C LEU A 239 -16.07 13.95 -14.05
N THR A 240 -16.97 14.43 -13.21
CA THR A 240 -18.21 15.10 -13.65
C THR A 240 -18.04 16.62 -13.86
N PHE A 241 -16.81 17.12 -13.77
CA PHE A 241 -16.49 18.52 -14.04
C PHE A 241 -16.49 18.82 -15.54
N ALA A 242 -16.78 20.06 -15.90
CA ALA A 242 -16.66 20.53 -17.28
C ALA A 242 -15.18 20.64 -17.70
N ASP A 243 -14.94 20.60 -19.00
CA ASP A 243 -13.61 20.85 -19.57
C ASP A 243 -13.07 22.21 -19.12
N ALA A 244 -11.76 22.33 -18.94
CA ALA A 244 -11.09 23.60 -18.61
C ALA A 244 -11.69 24.31 -17.37
N SER A 245 -12.00 23.55 -16.31
CA SER A 245 -12.57 24.03 -15.04
C SER A 245 -11.53 24.42 -13.99
N PHE A 246 -10.30 23.93 -14.09
CA PHE A 246 -9.26 24.12 -13.06
C PHE A 246 -7.99 24.74 -13.62
N ASP A 247 -7.34 25.57 -12.81
CA ASP A 247 -6.03 26.16 -13.10
C ASP A 247 -4.89 25.29 -12.58
N LEU A 248 -5.16 24.50 -11.54
CA LEU A 248 -4.23 23.60 -10.88
C LEU A 248 -4.93 22.30 -10.48
N VAL A 249 -4.31 21.16 -10.76
CA VAL A 249 -4.66 19.86 -10.16
C VAL A 249 -3.48 19.37 -9.33
N LEU A 250 -3.77 18.95 -8.10
CA LEU A 250 -2.88 18.18 -7.25
C LEU A 250 -3.26 16.71 -7.35
N PHE A 251 -2.28 15.82 -7.52
CA PHE A 251 -2.46 14.38 -7.48
C PHE A 251 -1.32 13.76 -6.65
N VAL A 252 -1.48 13.85 -5.33
CA VAL A 252 -0.40 13.61 -4.35
C VAL A 252 -0.60 12.27 -3.66
N ASP A 253 0.39 11.40 -3.75
CA ASP A 253 0.51 10.06 -3.15
C ASP A 253 -0.71 9.19 -3.48
N ALA A 254 -1.10 9.22 -4.76
CA ALA A 254 -2.35 8.63 -5.22
C ALA A 254 -2.31 7.97 -6.60
N ILE A 255 -1.34 8.30 -7.47
CA ILE A 255 -1.25 7.72 -8.81
C ILE A 255 -1.09 6.19 -8.79
N GLU A 256 -0.46 5.69 -7.75
CA GLU A 256 -0.23 4.28 -7.52
C GLU A 256 -1.47 3.53 -7.01
N HIS A 257 -2.53 4.24 -6.64
CA HIS A 257 -3.75 3.68 -6.04
C HIS A 257 -4.97 3.66 -6.98
N VAL A 258 -4.85 4.20 -8.20
CA VAL A 258 -5.93 4.18 -9.20
C VAL A 258 -5.85 2.95 -10.11
N LEU A 259 -6.99 2.46 -10.61
CA LEU A 259 -7.04 1.25 -11.44
C LEU A 259 -6.51 1.52 -12.85
N ASP A 260 -6.89 2.66 -13.44
CA ASP A 260 -6.47 3.11 -14.77
C ASP A 260 -5.88 4.53 -14.72
N ALA A 261 -4.57 4.62 -14.46
CA ALA A 261 -3.92 5.93 -14.36
C ALA A 261 -3.91 6.68 -15.70
N GLU A 262 -3.85 5.99 -16.84
CA GLU A 262 -3.94 6.60 -18.16
C GLU A 262 -5.27 7.35 -18.32
N LYS A 263 -6.38 6.73 -17.92
CA LYS A 263 -7.71 7.34 -17.95
C LYS A 263 -7.83 8.50 -16.96
N VAL A 264 -7.24 8.40 -15.77
CA VAL A 264 -7.15 9.52 -14.83
C VAL A 264 -6.39 10.70 -15.45
N PHE A 265 -5.25 10.45 -16.08
CA PHE A 265 -4.47 11.50 -16.76
C PHE A 265 -5.22 12.13 -17.94
N GLN A 266 -6.03 11.37 -18.68
CA GLN A 266 -6.93 11.92 -19.71
C GLN A 266 -7.98 12.87 -19.11
N GLU A 267 -8.61 12.47 -18.01
CA GLU A 267 -9.59 13.31 -17.30
C GLU A 267 -8.94 14.57 -16.71
N ILE A 268 -7.75 14.46 -16.10
CA ILE A 268 -6.95 15.60 -15.66
C ILE A 268 -6.67 16.55 -16.83
N GLY A 269 -6.22 16.00 -17.96
CA GLY A 269 -5.93 16.75 -19.17
C GLY A 269 -7.15 17.46 -19.75
N ARG A 270 -8.36 16.92 -19.55
CA ARG A 270 -9.63 17.52 -19.99
C ARG A 270 -10.07 18.65 -19.06
N VAL A 271 -9.99 18.47 -17.75
CA VAL A 271 -10.51 19.44 -16.78
C VAL A 271 -9.54 20.61 -16.49
N ILE A 272 -8.25 20.46 -16.80
CA ILE A 272 -7.27 21.55 -16.68
C ILE A 272 -7.39 22.53 -17.86
N ARG A 273 -7.37 23.84 -17.57
CA ARG A 273 -7.29 24.91 -18.57
C ARG A 273 -5.97 24.87 -19.34
N PRO A 274 -5.93 25.26 -20.63
CA PRO A 274 -4.66 25.53 -21.31
C PRO A 274 -3.77 26.48 -20.50
N GLY A 275 -2.50 26.12 -20.31
CA GLY A 275 -1.56 26.85 -19.44
C GLY A 275 -1.70 26.58 -17.94
N GLY A 276 -2.72 25.84 -17.50
CA GLY A 276 -2.85 25.35 -16.13
C GLY A 276 -1.83 24.27 -15.79
N ARG A 277 -1.70 23.94 -14.50
CA ARG A 277 -0.63 23.09 -13.98
C ARG A 277 -1.14 21.80 -13.34
N LEU A 278 -0.34 20.75 -13.43
CA LEU A 278 -0.53 19.47 -12.77
C LEU A 278 0.67 19.20 -11.87
N PHE A 279 0.45 19.02 -10.56
CA PHE A 279 1.45 18.59 -9.60
C PHE A 279 1.16 17.14 -9.20
N VAL A 280 2.14 16.26 -9.38
CA VAL A 280 2.01 14.83 -9.11
C VAL A 280 3.18 14.36 -8.24
N THR A 281 2.90 13.53 -7.23
CA THR A 281 3.93 12.69 -6.62
C THR A 281 3.78 11.24 -7.09
N VAL A 282 4.89 10.53 -7.25
CA VAL A 282 4.94 9.22 -7.90
C VAL A 282 5.81 8.26 -7.10
N ALA A 283 5.21 7.18 -6.58
CA ALA A 283 5.97 6.06 -6.04
C ALA A 283 6.90 5.47 -7.11
N ASN A 284 8.21 5.63 -6.92
CA ASN A 284 9.21 5.38 -7.95
C ASN A 284 9.70 3.93 -7.91
N ARG A 285 9.27 3.13 -8.88
CA ARG A 285 9.69 1.73 -9.07
C ARG A 285 11.16 1.60 -9.46
N ALA A 286 11.74 2.66 -10.02
CA ALA A 286 13.16 2.79 -10.37
C ALA A 286 13.99 3.53 -9.31
N SER A 287 13.42 3.78 -8.11
CA SER A 287 14.16 4.32 -6.97
C SER A 287 15.43 3.51 -6.69
N LEU A 288 16.48 4.18 -6.20
CA LEU A 288 17.80 3.56 -6.05
C LEU A 288 17.74 2.30 -5.17
N ASN A 289 16.94 2.32 -4.11
CA ASN A 289 16.77 1.17 -3.22
C ASN A 289 16.13 -0.01 -3.94
N GLN A 290 15.10 0.22 -4.75
CA GLN A 290 14.47 -0.82 -5.55
C GLN A 290 15.43 -1.37 -6.60
N VAL A 291 16.22 -0.51 -7.26
CA VAL A 291 17.26 -0.92 -8.22
C VAL A 291 18.33 -1.77 -7.54
N MET A 292 18.85 -1.34 -6.39
CA MET A 292 19.85 -2.07 -5.62
C MET A 292 19.32 -3.43 -5.17
N THR A 293 18.11 -3.46 -4.63
CA THR A 293 17.43 -4.67 -4.17
C THR A 293 17.31 -5.68 -5.31
N ARG A 294 16.88 -5.22 -6.50
CA ARG A 294 16.87 -6.07 -7.71
C ARG A 294 18.25 -6.57 -8.12
N LYS A 295 19.28 -5.73 -8.04
CA LYS A 295 20.67 -6.12 -8.37
C LYS A 295 21.25 -7.12 -7.38
N MET A 296 20.79 -7.13 -6.14
CA MET A 296 21.13 -8.16 -5.14
C MET A 296 20.41 -9.49 -5.39
N GLY A 297 19.56 -9.57 -6.41
CA GLY A 297 18.84 -10.77 -6.78
C GLY A 297 17.45 -10.87 -6.15
N PHE A 298 16.97 -9.84 -5.47
CA PHE A 298 15.59 -9.80 -5.01
C PHE A 298 14.65 -9.44 -6.17
N PRO A 299 13.36 -9.85 -6.12
CA PRO A 299 12.45 -9.49 -7.19
C PRO A 299 11.99 -8.04 -7.08
N GLU A 300 11.34 -7.58 -8.13
CA GLU A 300 10.54 -6.37 -8.03
C GLU A 300 9.34 -6.59 -7.11
N PHE A 301 9.02 -5.57 -6.31
CA PHE A 301 7.83 -5.55 -5.48
C PHE A 301 7.32 -4.14 -5.27
N LYS A 302 6.02 -4.06 -4.99
CA LYS A 302 5.35 -2.83 -4.58
C LYS A 302 5.69 -2.50 -3.13
N THR A 303 5.93 -1.23 -2.85
CA THR A 303 6.29 -0.70 -1.53
C THR A 303 5.11 -0.69 -0.55
N ASN A 304 3.88 -0.82 -1.05
CA ASN A 304 2.69 -0.98 -0.22
C ASN A 304 1.71 -1.96 -0.90
N TYR A 305 0.99 -2.76 -0.10
CA TYR A 305 -0.02 -3.70 -0.60
C TYR A 305 -1.21 -2.98 -1.28
N GLN A 306 -1.47 -1.73 -0.91
CA GLN A 306 -2.50 -0.87 -1.50
C GLN A 306 -2.11 -0.31 -2.87
N HIS A 307 -0.82 -0.36 -3.25
CA HIS A 307 -0.40 0.09 -4.57
C HIS A 307 -0.94 -0.88 -5.62
N ILE A 308 -1.55 -0.37 -6.66
CA ILE A 308 -2.00 -1.09 -7.85
C ILE A 308 -0.85 -1.17 -8.85
N ARG A 309 -0.20 -0.03 -9.13
CA ARG A 309 0.94 0.11 -10.04
C ARG A 309 1.87 1.22 -9.59
N GLU A 310 3.16 0.94 -9.49
CA GLU A 310 4.22 1.96 -9.34
C GLU A 310 4.84 2.26 -10.70
N PHE A 311 5.46 3.43 -10.85
CA PHE A 311 5.93 3.93 -12.13
C PHE A 311 7.43 4.25 -12.09
N ASP A 312 8.08 4.17 -13.25
CA ASP A 312 9.34 4.87 -13.48
C ASP A 312 9.11 6.23 -14.17
N MET A 313 10.15 7.06 -14.21
CA MET A 313 10.06 8.40 -14.80
C MET A 313 9.83 8.38 -16.31
N ALA A 314 10.16 7.31 -17.04
CA ALA A 314 9.85 7.21 -18.46
C ALA A 314 8.34 7.00 -18.69
N GLU A 315 7.71 6.16 -17.87
CA GLU A 315 6.25 5.99 -17.82
C GLU A 315 5.55 7.27 -17.38
N THR A 316 6.01 7.92 -16.31
CA THR A 316 5.45 9.19 -15.85
C THR A 316 5.50 10.25 -16.95
N ARG A 317 6.65 10.43 -17.61
CA ARG A 317 6.78 11.41 -18.71
C ARG A 317 5.84 11.11 -19.87
N ARG A 318 5.60 9.83 -20.18
CA ARG A 318 4.60 9.43 -21.20
C ARG A 318 3.18 9.79 -20.77
N LEU A 319 2.80 9.52 -19.52
CA LEU A 319 1.48 9.91 -18.99
C LEU A 319 1.24 11.41 -19.11
N PHE A 320 2.24 12.24 -18.76
CA PHE A 320 2.16 13.69 -18.95
C PHE A 320 2.03 14.06 -20.44
N ALA A 321 2.87 13.52 -21.31
CA ALA A 321 2.86 13.83 -22.74
C ALA A 321 1.54 13.43 -23.42
N ASP A 322 1.06 12.22 -23.17
CA ASP A 322 -0.18 11.68 -23.75
C ASP A 322 -1.43 12.46 -23.27
N ALA A 323 -1.37 13.01 -22.06
CA ALA A 323 -2.39 13.91 -21.53
C ALA A 323 -2.22 15.38 -21.95
N GLY A 324 -1.22 15.71 -22.76
CA GLY A 324 -0.98 17.05 -23.31
C GLY A 324 -0.30 18.02 -22.35
N PHE A 325 0.66 17.54 -21.54
CA PHE A 325 1.46 18.35 -20.64
C PHE A 325 2.94 18.37 -21.05
N SER A 326 3.57 19.55 -20.95
CA SER A 326 5.03 19.69 -20.88
C SER A 326 5.45 19.69 -19.41
N ILE A 327 6.51 18.97 -19.08
CA ILE A 327 7.08 19.01 -17.72
C ILE A 327 7.92 20.28 -17.55
N GLU A 328 7.66 21.01 -16.46
CA GLU A 328 8.37 22.23 -16.09
C GLU A 328 9.44 21.98 -15.03
N ARG A 329 9.13 21.15 -14.05
CA ARG A 329 10.02 20.85 -12.90
C ARG A 329 9.86 19.40 -12.46
N GLU A 330 10.97 18.84 -12.00
CA GLU A 330 11.05 17.50 -11.42
C GLU A 330 11.87 17.56 -10.12
N GLY A 331 11.52 16.74 -9.13
CA GLY A 331 12.15 16.69 -7.82
C GLY A 331 12.14 15.27 -7.24
N GLY A 332 12.92 15.06 -6.18
CA GLY A 332 13.06 13.77 -5.52
C GLY A 332 12.72 13.85 -4.04
N LEU A 333 11.76 13.03 -3.60
CA LEU A 333 11.35 12.87 -2.22
C LEU A 333 12.04 11.65 -1.61
N PHE A 334 12.95 11.92 -0.68
CA PHE A 334 13.68 10.93 0.11
C PHE A 334 14.47 9.90 -0.72
N LEU A 335 15.39 9.20 -0.05
CA LEU A 335 16.11 8.06 -0.61
C LEU A 335 16.26 7.00 0.48
N PHE A 336 15.60 5.84 0.36
CA PHE A 336 15.60 4.81 1.40
C PHE A 336 16.40 3.55 1.02
N PRO A 337 17.74 3.57 1.00
CA PRO A 337 18.58 2.53 0.39
C PRO A 337 18.39 1.10 0.94
N TYR A 338 17.82 0.94 2.14
CA TYR A 338 17.59 -0.35 2.81
C TYR A 338 16.12 -0.76 2.88
N TRP A 339 15.19 0.12 2.50
CA TRP A 339 13.76 -0.13 2.70
C TRP A 339 13.29 -1.29 1.82
N GLY A 340 12.63 -2.27 2.44
CA GLY A 340 12.22 -3.51 1.79
C GLY A 340 13.36 -4.51 1.54
N VAL A 341 14.58 -4.22 2.01
CA VAL A 341 15.71 -5.17 1.94
C VAL A 341 15.59 -6.18 3.10
N PRO A 342 15.39 -7.48 2.80
CA PRO A 342 15.16 -8.50 3.82
C PRO A 342 16.31 -8.63 4.80
N GLY A 343 15.99 -8.75 6.09
CA GLY A 343 16.99 -8.86 7.15
C GLY A 343 17.75 -7.58 7.46
N VAL A 344 17.69 -6.55 6.60
CA VAL A 344 18.30 -5.23 6.85
C VAL A 344 17.25 -4.28 7.42
N ASP A 345 16.12 -4.14 6.73
CA ASP A 345 15.05 -3.20 7.09
C ASP A 345 14.63 -3.36 8.56
N GLN A 346 14.36 -4.59 8.99
CA GLN A 346 13.96 -4.92 10.37
C GLN A 346 14.99 -4.52 11.42
N GLN A 347 16.29 -4.49 11.08
CA GLN A 347 17.36 -4.13 12.02
C GLN A 347 17.53 -2.62 12.15
N VAL A 348 17.29 -1.87 11.07
CA VAL A 348 17.59 -0.42 11.02
C VAL A 348 16.36 0.46 11.10
N ARG A 349 15.14 -0.11 10.98
CA ARG A 349 13.87 0.64 10.94
C ARG A 349 13.70 1.61 12.12
N HIS A 350 14.05 1.17 13.32
CA HIS A 350 13.96 2.01 14.52
C HIS A 350 14.87 3.26 14.48
N ILE A 351 16.00 3.21 13.77
CA ILE A 351 16.90 4.36 13.61
C ILE A 351 16.33 5.28 12.53
N ILE A 352 15.93 4.71 11.40
CA ILE A 352 15.57 5.48 10.21
C ILE A 352 14.19 6.13 10.30
N ASP A 353 13.33 5.64 11.19
CA ASP A 353 12.03 6.24 11.49
C ASP A 353 12.12 7.37 12.54
N HIS A 354 13.18 7.40 13.36
CA HIS A 354 13.19 8.20 14.60
C HIS A 354 14.46 9.04 14.85
N ASP A 355 15.61 8.68 14.28
CA ASP A 355 16.85 9.45 14.44
C ASP A 355 16.84 10.66 13.49
N ALA A 356 16.97 11.87 14.06
CA ALA A 356 16.81 13.11 13.32
C ALA A 356 17.91 13.33 12.26
N GLU A 357 19.15 12.95 12.54
CA GLU A 357 20.26 13.13 11.59
C GLU A 357 20.09 12.17 10.42
N VAL A 358 19.68 10.93 10.71
CA VAL A 358 19.44 9.92 9.69
C VAL A 358 18.24 10.32 8.83
N VAL A 359 17.11 10.72 9.42
CA VAL A 359 15.93 11.17 8.67
C VAL A 359 16.28 12.35 7.75
N GLU A 360 16.99 13.35 8.26
CA GLU A 360 17.39 14.52 7.48
C GLU A 360 18.35 14.16 6.34
N LEU A 361 19.30 13.26 6.58
CA LEU A 361 20.18 12.73 5.54
C LEU A 361 19.38 12.12 4.39
N HIS A 362 18.33 11.34 4.68
CA HIS A 362 17.50 10.71 3.66
C HIS A 362 16.70 11.73 2.85
N ARG A 363 16.18 12.77 3.49
CA ARG A 363 15.52 13.90 2.83
C ARG A 363 16.47 14.60 1.86
N LEU A 364 17.67 14.96 2.32
CA LEU A 364 18.69 15.63 1.52
C LEU A 364 19.17 14.77 0.34
N LEU A 365 19.37 13.48 0.57
CA LEU A 365 19.75 12.54 -0.49
C LEU A 365 18.67 12.43 -1.56
N GLY A 366 17.39 12.40 -1.17
CA GLY A 366 16.26 12.41 -2.12
C GLY A 366 16.33 13.59 -3.09
N ARG A 367 16.55 14.81 -2.57
CA ARG A 367 16.76 15.99 -3.43
C ARG A 367 17.98 15.84 -4.34
N ALA A 368 19.09 15.35 -3.79
CA ALA A 368 20.36 15.27 -4.52
C ALA A 368 20.32 14.27 -5.68
N VAL A 369 19.63 13.15 -5.52
CA VAL A 369 19.52 12.12 -6.59
C VAL A 369 18.44 12.45 -7.62
N GLY A 370 17.49 13.33 -7.27
CA GLY A 370 16.43 13.78 -8.16
C GLY A 370 15.35 12.72 -8.45
N ALA A 371 14.42 13.08 -9.34
CA ALA A 371 13.22 12.27 -9.65
C ALA A 371 13.54 10.86 -10.17
N GLU A 372 14.66 10.67 -10.88
CA GLU A 372 15.01 9.35 -11.43
C GLU A 372 15.25 8.28 -10.37
N HIS A 373 15.74 8.67 -9.19
CA HIS A 373 16.30 7.73 -8.22
C HIS A 373 15.78 7.91 -6.79
N ALA A 374 15.09 9.00 -6.50
CA ALA A 374 14.44 9.20 -5.21
C ALA A 374 13.35 8.13 -4.98
N TYR A 375 12.97 7.93 -3.71
CA TYR A 375 11.93 6.99 -3.33
C TYR A 375 10.58 7.34 -3.95
N CYS A 376 10.24 8.62 -3.90
CA CYS A 376 9.09 9.19 -4.59
C CYS A 376 9.57 10.34 -5.48
N SER A 377 8.98 10.48 -6.65
CA SER A 377 9.28 11.57 -7.59
C SER A 377 8.24 12.66 -7.45
N VAL A 378 8.63 13.91 -7.68
CA VAL A 378 7.71 15.05 -7.77
C VAL A 378 7.78 15.62 -9.17
N VAL A 379 6.64 15.85 -9.80
CA VAL A 379 6.58 16.38 -11.16
C VAL A 379 5.56 17.51 -11.22
N LEU A 380 5.98 18.65 -11.78
CA LEU A 380 5.10 19.74 -12.18
C LEU A 380 5.04 19.80 -13.71
N GLY A 381 3.85 19.68 -14.27
CA GLY A 381 3.60 19.86 -15.70
C GLY A 381 2.69 21.04 -15.98
N ARG A 382 2.83 21.64 -17.17
CA ARG A 382 1.95 22.67 -17.72
C ARG A 382 1.18 22.12 -18.91
N LYS A 383 -0.13 22.35 -18.95
CA LYS A 383 -0.99 22.00 -20.07
C LYS A 383 -0.63 22.83 -21.31
N ILE A 384 -0.36 22.15 -22.44
CA ILE A 384 -0.02 22.75 -23.74
C ILE A 384 -1.28 23.09 -24.53
#